data_AF-A0AAD9L596-F1
#
_entry.id   AF-A0AAD9L596-F1
#
_cell.length_a   1.000
_cell.length_b   1.000
_cell.length_c   1.000
_cell.angle_alpha   90.00
_cell.angle_beta   90.00
_cell.angle_gamma   90.00
#
_symmetry.space_group_name_H-M   'P 1'
#
loop_
_entity.id
_entity.type
_entity.pdbx_description
1 polymer ?
#
loop_
_entity_poly.entity_id
_entity_poly.type
_entity_poly.pdbx_seq_one_letter_code
_entity_poly.pdbx_strand_id
1 'polypeptide(L)'
;MNRSASNRKPPAPGKKPVAQPASVRSFLGVFFMYICRRVLLADTHWKMTIYVGAVTIGSLITDMFPFPKTVFADKRNFINQYFVKLGWGWTLSVLLLFVTLTSYTYCCGNKVRVKRHLSRLAVATLGWYCFTSLFEIVENATGICEPMSPDNINKTFCKKAGGRWLGFDISGHVFLLIHCLLTISEEAKCFASWDRITDVITSEEDESTRRLSSNERSELKRLYNELTPYIRGLLVVLTLMTVVWEMMLLSSIIYFHNMPQKVCGCGFAVLCWMVTYRGWYKLTDLSPGLPGDGPFKFLRL
;
A
#
# COMPACT_ATOMS: atom_id res chain seq x y z
N MET A 1 -13.16 34.94 -66.12
CA MET A 1 -13.43 33.50 -66.35
C MET A 1 -12.84 32.67 -65.21
N ASN A 2 -13.74 32.03 -64.46
CA ASN A 2 -13.62 30.88 -63.55
C ASN A 2 -12.42 30.71 -62.60
N ARG A 3 -12.60 31.10 -61.33
CA ARG A 3 -12.07 30.36 -60.18
C ARG A 3 -13.14 29.38 -59.71
N SER A 4 -12.95 28.07 -59.95
CA SER A 4 -13.84 27.02 -59.42
C SER A 4 -13.50 26.75 -57.96
N ALA A 5 -14.51 26.85 -57.10
CA ALA A 5 -14.46 26.46 -55.71
C ALA A 5 -14.29 24.94 -55.55
N SER A 6 -13.44 24.52 -54.61
CA SER A 6 -13.49 23.17 -54.01
C SER A 6 -13.59 23.36 -52.50
N ASN A 7 -14.80 23.64 -52.03
CA ASN A 7 -15.12 23.72 -50.61
C ASN A 7 -15.34 22.29 -50.09
N ARG A 8 -14.27 21.57 -49.72
CA ARG A 8 -14.39 20.26 -49.06
C ARG A 8 -14.83 20.49 -47.62
N LYS A 9 -16.08 20.14 -47.31
CA LYS A 9 -16.58 20.06 -45.93
C LYS A 9 -15.71 19.09 -45.12
N PRO A 10 -15.36 19.41 -43.86
CA PRO A 10 -14.71 18.45 -42.97
C PRO A 10 -15.64 17.24 -42.74
N PRO A 11 -15.07 16.02 -42.62
CA PRO A 11 -15.86 14.83 -42.35
C PRO A 11 -16.60 14.98 -41.01
N ALA A 12 -17.86 14.54 -40.99
CA ALA A 12 -18.68 14.56 -39.78
C ALA A 12 -18.05 13.71 -38.67
N PRO A 13 -18.16 14.09 -37.39
CA PRO A 13 -17.65 13.29 -36.29
C PRO A 13 -18.31 11.90 -36.31
N GLY A 14 -17.47 10.86 -36.40
CA GLY A 14 -17.91 9.47 -36.38
C GLY A 14 -18.74 9.20 -35.12
N LYS A 15 -19.96 8.70 -35.30
CA LYS A 15 -20.81 8.29 -34.19
C LYS A 15 -20.11 7.15 -33.45
N LYS A 16 -19.91 7.30 -32.13
CA LYS A 16 -19.35 6.24 -31.29
C LYS A 16 -20.20 4.97 -31.48
N PRO A 17 -19.59 3.79 -31.73
CA PRO A 17 -20.34 2.55 -31.91
C PRO A 17 -21.21 2.27 -30.68
N VAL A 18 -22.44 1.80 -30.92
CA VAL A 18 -23.39 1.42 -29.88
C VAL A 18 -22.79 0.29 -29.04
N ALA A 19 -22.83 0.41 -27.71
CA ALA A 19 -22.29 -0.60 -26.81
C ALA A 19 -23.00 -1.93 -27.02
N GLN A 20 -22.23 -3.01 -27.24
CA GLN A 20 -22.77 -4.36 -27.34
C GLN A 20 -23.43 -4.77 -26.02
N PRO A 21 -24.48 -5.62 -26.04
CA PRO A 21 -25.12 -6.09 -24.81
C PRO A 21 -24.10 -6.77 -23.90
N ALA A 22 -23.95 -6.24 -22.68
CA ALA A 22 -22.99 -6.75 -21.72
C ALA A 22 -23.42 -8.14 -21.24
N SER A 23 -22.55 -9.14 -21.41
CA SER A 23 -22.75 -10.47 -20.84
C SER A 23 -22.79 -10.41 -19.30
N VAL A 24 -23.62 -11.22 -18.65
CA VAL A 24 -23.72 -11.32 -17.18
C VAL A 24 -22.34 -11.54 -16.54
N ARG A 25 -21.48 -12.37 -17.14
CA ARG A 25 -20.10 -12.60 -16.67
C ARG A 25 -19.25 -11.34 -16.71
N SER A 26 -19.40 -10.52 -17.77
CA SER A 26 -18.71 -9.24 -17.90
C SER A 26 -19.22 -8.24 -16.87
N PHE A 27 -20.53 -8.18 -16.66
CA PHE A 27 -21.14 -7.34 -15.63
C PHE A 27 -20.65 -7.69 -14.22
N LEU A 28 -20.69 -8.97 -13.84
CA LEU A 28 -20.19 -9.43 -12.53
C LEU A 28 -18.70 -9.11 -12.34
N GLY A 29 -17.89 -9.27 -13.38
CA GLY A 29 -16.46 -8.92 -13.33
C GLY A 29 -16.21 -7.42 -13.12
N VAL A 30 -16.96 -6.56 -13.80
CA VAL A 30 -16.88 -5.10 -13.61
C VAL A 30 -17.34 -4.69 -12.21
N PHE A 31 -18.43 -5.28 -11.72
CA PHE A 31 -18.93 -5.04 -10.38
C PHE A 31 -17.93 -5.48 -9.30
N PHE A 32 -17.32 -6.65 -9.45
CA PHE A 32 -16.28 -7.14 -8.55
C PHE A 32 -15.07 -6.20 -8.53
N MET A 33 -14.57 -5.80 -9.71
CA MET A 33 -13.46 -4.85 -9.80
C MET A 33 -13.80 -3.48 -9.21
N TYR A 34 -15.06 -3.04 -9.33
CA TYR A 34 -15.53 -1.83 -8.68
C TYR A 34 -15.42 -1.93 -7.14
N ILE A 35 -15.82 -3.06 -6.54
CA ILE A 35 -15.66 -3.30 -5.10
C ILE A 35 -14.18 -3.28 -4.71
N CYS A 36 -13.33 -4.03 -5.41
CA CYS A 36 -11.89 -4.06 -5.13
C CYS A 36 -11.27 -2.66 -5.17
N ARG A 37 -11.59 -1.89 -6.21
CA ARG A 37 -11.14 -0.50 -6.36
C ARG A 37 -11.64 0.37 -5.21
N ARG A 38 -12.90 0.21 -4.79
CA ARG A 38 -13.48 0.99 -3.68
C ARG A 38 -12.83 0.69 -2.33
N VAL A 39 -12.52 -0.58 -2.05
CA VAL A 39 -11.83 -1.00 -0.81
C VAL A 39 -10.40 -0.48 -0.80
N LEU A 40 -9.63 -0.69 -1.87
CA LEU A 40 -8.23 -0.28 -1.91
C LEU A 40 -8.05 1.24 -1.93
N LEU A 41 -8.83 1.93 -2.75
CA LEU A 41 -8.70 3.38 -2.98
C LEU A 41 -9.55 4.23 -2.04
N ALA A 42 -10.16 3.64 -1.01
CA ALA A 42 -10.74 4.42 0.07
C ALA A 42 -9.67 5.35 0.67
N ASP A 43 -10.08 6.55 1.03
CA ASP A 43 -9.17 7.61 1.46
C ASP A 43 -8.29 7.14 2.62
N THR A 44 -6.97 7.37 2.47
CA THR A 44 -5.98 6.86 3.42
C THR A 44 -6.08 7.56 4.77
N HIS A 45 -6.54 8.80 4.84
CA HIS A 45 -6.76 9.46 6.13
C HIS A 45 -7.89 8.78 6.89
N TRP A 46 -9.02 8.49 6.22
CA TRP A 46 -10.12 7.76 6.84
C TRP A 46 -9.70 6.38 7.33
N LYS A 47 -8.95 5.61 6.51
CA LYS A 47 -8.38 4.33 6.95
C LYS A 47 -7.49 4.48 8.18
N MET A 48 -6.58 5.46 8.15
CA MET A 48 -5.69 5.75 9.28
C MET A 48 -6.49 6.10 10.55
N THR A 49 -7.49 6.97 10.46
CA THR A 49 -8.35 7.33 11.59
C THR A 49 -9.10 6.12 12.14
N ILE A 50 -9.65 5.27 11.26
CA ILE A 50 -10.31 4.03 11.67
C ILE A 50 -9.33 3.09 12.38
N TYR A 51 -8.12 2.89 11.86
CA TYR A 51 -7.13 2.01 12.49
C TYR A 51 -6.66 2.55 13.83
N VAL A 52 -6.37 3.86 13.93
CA VAL A 52 -5.98 4.51 15.19
C VAL A 52 -7.11 4.38 16.21
N GLY A 53 -8.36 4.68 15.83
CA GLY A 53 -9.53 4.54 16.70
C GLY A 53 -9.77 3.10 17.14
N ALA A 54 -9.63 2.13 16.23
CA ALA A 54 -9.76 0.72 16.54
C ALA A 54 -8.65 0.25 17.50
N VAL A 55 -7.40 0.68 17.30
CA VAL A 55 -6.30 0.34 18.22
C VAL A 55 -6.48 1.02 19.57
N THR A 56 -6.90 2.27 19.65
CA THR A 56 -7.03 2.95 20.96
C THR A 56 -8.25 2.45 21.72
N ILE A 57 -9.45 2.60 21.13
CA ILE A 57 -10.73 2.26 21.78
C ILE A 57 -10.87 0.75 21.91
N GLY A 58 -10.56 0.00 20.84
CA GLY A 58 -10.65 -1.46 20.87
C GLY A 58 -9.71 -2.06 21.90
N SER A 59 -8.48 -1.56 22.03
CA SER A 59 -7.55 -2.07 23.04
C SER A 59 -8.00 -1.74 24.46
N LEU A 60 -8.56 -0.55 24.69
CA LEU A 60 -9.11 -0.19 25.99
C LEU A 60 -10.24 -1.14 26.39
N ILE A 61 -11.17 -1.42 25.46
CA ILE A 61 -12.28 -2.36 25.70
C ILE A 61 -11.74 -3.76 26.00
N THR A 62 -10.77 -4.27 25.22
CA THR A 62 -10.26 -5.63 25.38
C THR A 62 -9.42 -5.81 26.64
N ASP A 63 -8.74 -4.75 27.10
CA ASP A 63 -8.00 -4.77 28.36
C ASP A 63 -8.96 -4.75 29.57
N MET A 64 -10.13 -4.11 29.45
CA MET A 64 -11.19 -4.13 30.47
C MET A 64 -12.03 -5.41 30.46
N PHE A 65 -12.29 -5.96 29.27
CA PHE A 65 -13.14 -7.13 29.06
C PHE A 65 -12.38 -8.18 28.24
N PRO A 66 -11.56 -9.01 28.91
CA PRO A 66 -10.77 -10.02 28.21
C PRO A 66 -11.68 -11.06 27.56
N PHE A 67 -11.55 -11.21 26.25
CA PHE A 67 -12.31 -12.17 25.45
C PHE A 67 -11.79 -13.60 25.66
N PRO A 68 -12.66 -14.63 25.56
CA PRO A 68 -12.22 -16.02 25.63
C PRO A 68 -11.26 -16.33 24.48
N LYS A 69 -10.25 -17.16 24.77
CA LYS A 69 -9.23 -17.53 23.77
C LYS A 69 -9.88 -18.35 22.65
N THR A 70 -9.74 -17.88 21.42
CA THR A 70 -10.17 -18.59 20.20
C THR A 70 -8.96 -19.10 19.41
N VAL A 71 -9.17 -19.79 18.28
CA VAL A 71 -8.11 -20.26 17.38
C VAL A 71 -7.22 -19.10 16.89
N PHE A 72 -7.76 -17.88 16.79
CA PHE A 72 -6.99 -16.67 16.43
C PHE A 72 -6.11 -16.15 17.57
N ALA A 73 -6.37 -16.55 18.81
CA ALA A 73 -5.55 -16.22 19.97
C ALA A 73 -4.29 -17.11 20.07
N ASP A 74 -4.25 -18.23 19.36
CA ASP A 74 -3.08 -19.12 19.39
C ASP A 74 -1.91 -18.51 18.60
N LYS A 75 -0.82 -18.22 19.31
CA LYS A 75 0.45 -17.73 18.74
C LYS A 75 1.09 -18.76 17.80
N ARG A 76 0.73 -20.03 17.88
CA ARG A 76 1.26 -21.12 17.05
C ARG A 76 0.42 -21.42 15.82
N ASN A 77 -0.73 -20.78 15.66
CA ASN A 77 -1.56 -20.96 14.47
C ASN A 77 -0.75 -20.61 13.21
N PHE A 78 -0.97 -21.38 12.13
CA PHE A 78 -0.34 -21.19 10.82
C PHE A 78 -0.42 -19.74 10.34
N ILE A 79 -1.58 -19.10 10.49
CA ILE A 79 -1.81 -17.70 10.12
C ILE A 79 -0.86 -16.77 10.88
N ASN A 80 -0.63 -17.01 12.17
CA ASN A 80 0.21 -16.16 13.00
C ASN A 80 1.71 -16.41 12.76
N GLN A 81 2.11 -17.66 12.51
CA GLN A 81 3.51 -18.04 12.29
C GLN A 81 4.04 -17.68 10.89
N TYR A 82 3.25 -17.88 9.83
CA TYR A 82 3.72 -17.70 8.45
C TYR A 82 3.17 -16.43 7.78
N PHE A 83 1.94 -16.03 8.12
CA PHE A 83 1.32 -14.88 7.46
C PHE A 83 1.77 -13.58 8.13
N VAL A 84 1.73 -13.53 9.46
CA VAL A 84 2.07 -12.31 10.20
C VAL A 84 3.57 -12.07 10.33
N LYS A 85 4.37 -13.08 10.73
CA LYS A 85 5.83 -12.91 10.88
C LYS A 85 6.54 -12.55 9.57
N LEU A 86 6.01 -13.02 8.44
CA LEU A 86 6.51 -12.69 7.10
C LEU A 86 5.64 -11.64 6.39
N GLY A 87 4.75 -10.94 7.12
CA GLY A 87 3.75 -10.05 6.55
C GLY A 87 4.34 -8.94 5.67
N TRP A 88 5.51 -8.40 6.07
CA TRP A 88 6.23 -7.45 5.23
C TRP A 88 6.75 -8.10 3.95
N GLY A 89 7.34 -9.29 4.03
CA GLY A 89 7.86 -10.00 2.86
C GLY A 89 6.79 -10.28 1.80
N TRP A 90 5.60 -10.73 2.23
CA TRP A 90 4.45 -10.91 1.35
C TRP A 90 4.01 -9.59 0.73
N THR A 91 3.86 -8.54 1.54
CA THR A 91 3.39 -7.22 1.09
C THR A 91 4.36 -6.61 0.09
N LEU A 92 5.66 -6.65 0.41
CA LEU A 92 6.74 -6.19 -0.44
C LEU A 92 6.77 -6.95 -1.76
N SER A 93 6.57 -8.27 -1.77
CA SER A 93 6.58 -9.07 -3.01
C SER A 93 5.48 -8.65 -3.98
N VAL A 94 4.25 -8.49 -3.49
CA VAL A 94 3.12 -8.09 -4.33
C VAL A 94 3.26 -6.62 -4.77
N LEU A 95 3.67 -5.73 -3.86
CA LEU A 95 3.90 -4.33 -4.18
C LEU A 95 5.05 -4.12 -5.16
N LEU A 96 6.13 -4.90 -5.06
CA LEU A 96 7.25 -4.84 -6.00
C LEU A 96 6.76 -5.12 -7.42
N LEU A 97 5.95 -6.16 -7.61
CA LEU A 97 5.37 -6.49 -8.90
C LEU A 97 4.40 -5.40 -9.38
N PHE A 98 3.50 -4.96 -8.50
CA PHE A 98 2.50 -3.94 -8.82
C PHE A 98 3.13 -2.59 -9.18
N VAL A 99 4.05 -2.07 -8.37
CA VAL A 99 4.76 -0.81 -8.60
C VAL A 99 5.62 -0.91 -9.86
N THR A 100 6.29 -2.05 -10.10
CA THR A 100 7.06 -2.24 -11.34
C THR A 100 6.15 -2.15 -12.57
N LEU A 101 5.06 -2.92 -12.63
CA LEU A 101 4.18 -2.94 -13.81
C LEU A 101 3.47 -1.59 -14.03
N THR A 102 2.94 -1.00 -12.95
CA THR A 102 2.25 0.29 -13.04
C THR A 102 3.20 1.40 -13.47
N SER A 103 4.35 1.55 -12.79
CA SER A 103 5.32 2.60 -13.11
C SER A 103 5.99 2.41 -14.45
N TYR A 104 6.26 1.17 -14.87
CA TYR A 104 6.77 0.90 -16.22
C TYR A 104 5.78 1.35 -17.29
N THR A 105 4.48 1.16 -17.04
CA THR A 105 3.41 1.63 -17.94
C THR A 105 3.32 3.15 -17.96
N TYR A 106 3.04 3.82 -16.84
CA TYR A 106 2.79 5.27 -16.82
C TYR A 106 4.05 6.11 -17.03
N CYS A 107 5.25 5.54 -16.85
CA CYS A 107 6.53 6.19 -17.22
C CYS A 107 7.02 5.83 -18.62
N CYS A 108 6.18 5.23 -19.48
CA CYS A 108 6.51 4.95 -20.88
C CYS A 108 7.80 4.12 -21.04
N GLY A 109 8.01 3.12 -20.18
CA GLY A 109 9.18 2.25 -20.22
C GLY A 109 10.47 2.82 -19.60
N ASN A 110 10.45 4.04 -19.05
CA ASN A 110 11.65 4.67 -18.50
C ASN A 110 12.13 4.00 -17.20
N LYS A 111 13.17 3.18 -17.30
CA LYS A 111 13.76 2.42 -16.19
C LYS A 111 14.28 3.29 -15.04
N VAL A 112 14.74 4.51 -15.30
CA VAL A 112 15.24 5.42 -14.25
C VAL A 112 14.08 5.88 -13.35
N ARG A 113 12.94 6.24 -13.96
CA ARG A 113 11.73 6.62 -13.21
C ARG A 113 11.14 5.44 -12.46
N VAL A 114 11.13 4.25 -13.07
CA VAL A 114 10.71 3.01 -12.39
C VAL A 114 11.58 2.74 -11.15
N LYS A 115 12.91 2.80 -11.27
CA LYS A 115 13.83 2.65 -10.13
C LYS A 115 13.56 3.69 -9.03
N ARG A 116 13.23 4.93 -9.41
CA ARG A 116 12.83 5.98 -8.47
C ARG A 116 11.53 5.63 -7.74
N HIS A 117 10.54 5.04 -8.40
CA HIS A 117 9.33 4.56 -7.72
C HIS A 117 9.60 3.36 -6.82
N LEU A 118 10.45 2.42 -7.24
CA LEU A 118 10.84 1.27 -6.44
C LEU A 118 11.64 1.64 -5.19
N SER A 119 12.35 2.77 -5.19
CA SER A 119 13.05 3.24 -4.00
C SER A 119 12.10 3.57 -2.84
N ARG A 120 10.80 3.84 -3.09
CA ARG A 120 9.81 3.96 -2.01
C ARG A 120 9.64 2.67 -1.22
N LEU A 121 9.63 1.53 -1.89
CA LEU A 121 9.54 0.22 -1.24
C LEU A 121 10.82 -0.12 -0.46
N ALA A 122 11.98 0.34 -0.96
CA ALA A 122 13.23 0.25 -0.22
C ALA A 122 13.20 1.10 1.05
N VAL A 123 12.72 2.35 0.96
CA VAL A 123 12.54 3.25 2.12
C VAL A 123 11.54 2.66 3.11
N ALA A 124 10.42 2.11 2.66
CA ALA A 124 9.45 1.44 3.54
C ALA A 124 10.08 0.24 4.28
N THR A 125 10.88 -0.57 3.56
CA THR A 125 11.62 -1.69 4.16
C THR A 125 12.63 -1.24 5.20
N LEU A 126 13.38 -0.16 4.91
CA LEU A 126 14.31 0.44 5.87
C LEU A 126 13.57 0.99 7.09
N GLY A 127 12.44 1.67 6.89
CA GLY A 127 11.60 2.17 7.97
C GLY A 127 11.11 1.04 8.88
N TRP A 128 10.58 -0.04 8.30
CA TRP A 128 10.19 -1.23 9.03
C TRP A 128 11.35 -1.79 9.85
N TYR A 129 12.50 -2.05 9.22
CA TYR A 129 13.69 -2.60 9.88
C TYR A 129 14.20 -1.71 11.02
N CYS A 130 14.28 -0.40 10.81
CA CYS A 130 14.72 0.57 11.81
C CYS A 130 13.80 0.56 13.04
N PHE A 131 12.47 0.58 12.84
CA PHE A 131 11.53 0.59 13.95
C PHE A 131 11.46 -0.75 14.69
N THR A 132 11.50 -1.88 14.00
CA THR A 132 11.53 -3.18 14.68
C THR A 132 12.82 -3.35 15.49
N SER A 133 13.96 -2.88 14.97
CA SER A 133 15.23 -2.86 15.72
C SER A 133 15.15 -1.95 16.94
N LEU A 134 14.52 -0.78 16.80
CA LEU A 134 14.28 0.14 17.93
C LEU A 134 13.41 -0.53 19.00
N PHE A 135 12.37 -1.27 18.63
CA PHE A 135 11.49 -1.94 19.60
C PHE A 135 12.24 -2.99 20.42
N GLU A 136 13.14 -3.75 19.79
CA GLU A 136 14.02 -4.68 20.52
C GLU A 136 14.97 -3.95 21.48
N ILE A 137 15.54 -2.82 21.07
CA ILE A 137 16.39 -1.98 21.94
C ILE A 137 15.58 -1.47 23.14
N VAL A 138 14.37 -0.97 22.92
CA VAL A 138 13.49 -0.46 23.98
C VAL A 138 13.11 -1.57 24.96
N GLU A 139 12.73 -2.75 24.47
CA GLU A 139 12.38 -3.89 25.34
C GLU A 139 13.59 -4.36 26.17
N ASN A 140 14.79 -4.37 25.57
CA ASN A 140 16.03 -4.71 26.27
C ASN A 140 16.46 -3.64 27.29
N ALA A 141 16.18 -2.36 27.03
CA ALA A 141 16.56 -1.27 27.92
C ALA A 141 15.60 -1.09 29.10
N THR A 142 14.32 -1.41 28.91
CA THR A 142 13.26 -1.21 29.92
C THR A 142 12.98 -2.45 30.76
N GLY A 143 13.53 -3.60 30.38
CA GLY A 143 13.19 -4.86 31.01
C GLY A 143 14.04 -5.26 32.19
N ILE A 144 13.44 -6.11 33.02
CA ILE A 144 14.07 -6.73 34.19
C ILE A 144 13.94 -8.26 34.06
N CYS A 145 14.96 -8.99 34.50
CA CYS A 145 14.92 -10.46 34.54
C CYS A 145 14.21 -10.94 35.82
N GLU A 146 13.30 -11.90 35.68
CA GLU A 146 12.62 -12.59 36.79
C GLU A 146 12.97 -14.09 36.78
N PRO A 147 13.52 -14.66 37.89
CA PRO A 147 13.84 -14.01 39.15
C PRO A 147 15.01 -13.01 39.02
N MET A 148 15.04 -12.01 39.92
CA MET A 148 16.00 -10.92 39.85
C MET A 148 17.43 -11.43 39.95
N SER A 149 18.20 -11.25 38.88
CA SER A 149 19.62 -11.57 38.83
C SER A 149 20.44 -10.32 39.19
N PRO A 150 21.45 -10.42 40.07
CA PRO A 150 22.29 -9.28 40.49
C PRO A 150 23.21 -8.78 39.38
N ASP A 151 23.52 -9.61 38.40
CA ASP A 151 24.22 -9.18 37.19
C ASP A 151 23.22 -8.49 36.25
N ASN A 152 23.59 -7.34 35.67
CA ASN A 152 22.82 -6.62 34.65
C ASN A 152 22.76 -7.42 33.34
N ILE A 153 22.00 -8.51 33.38
CA ILE A 153 21.93 -9.52 32.35
C ILE A 153 20.97 -9.05 31.26
N ASN A 154 21.45 -8.92 30.03
CA ASN A 154 20.59 -8.63 28.87
C ASN A 154 19.49 -9.71 28.68
N LYS A 155 18.43 -9.38 27.95
CA LYS A 155 17.29 -10.28 27.68
C LYS A 155 17.71 -11.69 27.22
N THR A 156 18.73 -11.80 26.39
CA THR A 156 19.18 -13.08 25.83
C THR A 156 19.76 -13.99 26.90
N PHE A 157 20.62 -13.47 27.76
CA PHE A 157 21.19 -14.24 28.86
C PHE A 157 20.13 -14.58 29.92
N CYS A 158 19.21 -13.66 30.22
CA CYS A 158 18.09 -13.92 31.13
C CYS A 158 17.27 -15.14 30.67
N LYS A 159 16.90 -15.17 29.39
CA LYS A 159 16.16 -16.30 28.80
C LYS A 159 16.98 -17.59 28.78
N LYS A 160 18.28 -17.53 28.49
CA LYS A 160 19.18 -18.69 28.52
C LYS A 160 19.31 -19.29 29.92
N ALA A 161 19.28 -18.46 30.95
CA ALA A 161 19.28 -18.89 32.35
C ALA A 161 17.92 -19.44 32.81
N GLY A 162 16.91 -19.53 31.94
CA GLY A 162 15.55 -19.97 32.28
C GLY A 162 14.68 -18.87 32.90
N GLY A 163 15.18 -17.64 32.97
CA GLY A 163 14.46 -16.48 33.49
C GLY A 163 13.45 -15.90 32.49
N ARG A 164 12.50 -15.12 33.01
CA ARG A 164 11.49 -14.38 32.26
C ARG A 164 11.90 -12.91 32.16
N TRP A 165 11.94 -12.38 30.94
CA TRP A 165 12.19 -10.96 30.72
C TRP A 165 10.89 -10.17 30.78
N LEU A 166 10.78 -9.24 31.73
CA LEU A 166 9.63 -8.35 31.93
C LEU A 166 10.02 -6.94 31.49
N GLY A 167 9.84 -6.63 30.21
CA GLY A 167 10.13 -5.31 29.64
C GLY A 167 8.95 -4.72 28.88
N PHE A 168 9.08 -3.45 28.49
CA PHE A 168 8.07 -2.79 27.67
C PHE A 168 8.22 -3.25 26.21
N ASP A 169 7.43 -4.26 25.84
CA ASP A 169 7.40 -4.84 24.50
C ASP A 169 6.40 -4.09 23.60
N ILE A 170 6.89 -3.13 22.82
CA ILE A 170 6.08 -2.38 21.83
C ILE A 170 5.52 -3.37 20.81
N SER A 171 4.23 -3.27 20.50
CA SER A 171 3.60 -4.24 19.59
C SER A 171 4.08 -4.09 18.14
N GLY A 172 5.12 -4.86 17.80
CA GLY A 172 5.64 -4.95 16.43
C GLY A 172 4.61 -5.48 15.42
N HIS A 173 3.64 -6.28 15.88
CA HIS A 173 2.53 -6.78 15.06
C HIS A 173 1.58 -5.66 14.62
N VAL A 174 1.12 -4.83 15.56
CA VAL A 174 0.26 -3.68 15.25
C VAL A 174 1.01 -2.70 14.34
N PHE A 175 2.29 -2.43 14.63
CA PHE A 175 3.14 -1.61 13.78
C PHE A 175 3.21 -2.16 12.34
N LEU A 176 3.57 -3.43 12.18
CA LEU A 176 3.75 -4.08 10.88
C LEU A 176 2.46 -4.08 10.06
N LEU A 177 1.33 -4.43 10.67
CA LEU A 177 0.05 -4.51 9.97
C LEU A 177 -0.41 -3.14 9.47
N ILE A 178 -0.31 -2.10 10.31
CA ILE A 178 -0.66 -0.73 9.89
C ILE A 178 0.34 -0.23 8.83
N HIS A 179 1.63 -0.54 8.98
CA HIS A 179 2.65 -0.20 7.98
C HIS A 179 2.32 -0.82 6.60
N CYS A 180 1.95 -2.10 6.56
CA CYS A 180 1.50 -2.76 5.33
C CYS A 180 0.23 -2.11 4.75
N LEU A 181 -0.80 -1.90 5.58
CA LEU A 181 -2.09 -1.35 5.17
C LEU A 181 -1.96 0.06 4.57
N LEU A 182 -1.19 0.94 5.21
CA LEU A 182 -0.97 2.31 4.75
C LEU A 182 -0.10 2.33 3.49
N THR A 183 0.96 1.52 3.42
CA THR A 183 1.82 1.42 2.23
C THR A 183 1.02 0.93 1.01
N ILE A 184 0.22 -0.14 1.17
CA ILE A 184 -0.67 -0.62 0.10
C ILE A 184 -1.64 0.48 -0.33
N SER A 185 -2.26 1.17 0.64
CA SER A 185 -3.25 2.22 0.36
C SER A 185 -2.65 3.42 -0.38
N GLU A 186 -1.37 3.75 -0.15
CA GLU A 186 -0.68 4.83 -0.87
C GLU A 186 -0.21 4.40 -2.26
N GLU A 187 0.49 3.26 -2.38
CA GLU A 187 1.02 2.79 -3.67
C GLU A 187 -0.10 2.46 -4.67
N ALA A 188 -1.26 1.98 -4.20
CA ALA A 188 -2.40 1.70 -5.06
C ALA A 188 -3.07 2.96 -5.65
N LYS A 189 -2.82 4.17 -5.11
CA LYS A 189 -3.47 5.41 -5.58
C LYS A 189 -3.20 5.75 -7.03
N CYS A 190 -2.07 5.30 -7.57
CA CYS A 190 -1.79 5.46 -9.00
C CYS A 190 -2.90 4.84 -9.86
N PHE A 191 -3.58 3.79 -9.39
CA PHE A 191 -4.67 3.16 -10.12
C PHE A 191 -5.97 3.97 -10.10
N ALA A 192 -6.13 4.96 -9.21
CA ALA A 192 -7.32 5.80 -9.14
C ALA A 192 -7.57 6.58 -10.44
N SER A 193 -6.51 6.94 -11.15
CA SER A 193 -6.54 7.67 -12.42
C SER A 193 -6.17 6.80 -13.62
N TRP A 194 -6.20 5.46 -13.49
CA TRP A 194 -5.75 4.53 -14.53
C TRP A 194 -6.50 4.70 -15.87
N ASP A 195 -7.80 5.01 -15.80
CA ASP A 195 -8.64 5.17 -16.99
C ASP A 195 -8.22 6.39 -17.84
N ARG A 196 -7.58 7.40 -17.23
CA ARG A 196 -7.08 8.61 -17.92
C ARG A 196 -5.98 8.30 -18.94
N ILE A 197 -5.28 7.16 -18.81
CA ILE A 197 -4.32 6.73 -19.83
C ILE A 197 -5.01 6.53 -21.17
N THR A 198 -6.25 6.04 -21.16
CA THR A 198 -7.08 5.90 -22.36
C THR A 198 -7.35 7.25 -23.02
N ASP A 199 -7.65 8.27 -22.22
CA ASP A 199 -7.87 9.63 -22.71
C ASP A 199 -6.60 10.18 -23.36
N VAL A 200 -5.44 10.01 -22.72
CA VAL A 200 -4.12 10.42 -23.26
C VAL A 200 -3.75 9.66 -24.54
N ILE A 201 -4.11 8.37 -24.64
CA ILE A 201 -3.88 7.55 -25.83
C ILE A 201 -4.81 7.97 -26.99
N THR A 202 -6.03 8.43 -26.70
CA THR A 202 -7.06 8.72 -27.71
C THR A 202 -7.15 10.19 -28.11
N SER A 203 -6.66 11.12 -27.29
CA SER A 203 -6.76 12.56 -27.56
C SER A 203 -5.96 12.99 -28.79
N GLU A 204 -6.58 13.74 -29.68
CA GLU A 204 -5.88 14.47 -30.73
C GLU A 204 -5.27 15.73 -30.07
N GLU A 205 -3.97 15.71 -29.82
CA GLU A 205 -3.12 16.82 -29.36
C GLU A 205 -3.73 17.80 -28.33
N ASP A 206 -4.12 17.29 -27.16
CA ASP A 206 -4.38 18.15 -25.99
C ASP A 206 -3.05 18.74 -25.46
N GLU A 207 -3.10 19.90 -24.78
CA GLU A 207 -1.90 20.60 -24.26
C GLU A 207 -1.06 19.75 -23.29
N SER A 208 -1.70 18.79 -22.60
CA SER A 208 -1.02 17.81 -21.73
C SER A 208 -0.27 16.71 -22.50
N THR A 209 -0.75 16.36 -23.70
CA THR A 209 -0.15 15.37 -24.62
C THR A 209 1.01 15.95 -25.43
N ARG A 210 1.12 17.27 -25.58
CA ARG A 210 2.24 17.93 -26.28
C ARG A 210 3.62 17.65 -25.65
N ARG A 211 3.67 17.16 -24.42
CA ARG A 211 4.92 16.80 -23.72
C ARG A 211 5.44 15.40 -24.04
N LEU A 212 4.61 14.52 -24.58
CA LEU A 212 4.98 13.14 -24.90
C LEU A 212 5.44 13.04 -26.36
N SER A 213 6.61 12.43 -26.57
CA SER A 213 7.06 12.07 -27.91
C SER A 213 6.10 11.06 -28.56
N SER A 214 6.00 11.06 -29.90
CA SER A 214 5.22 10.06 -30.65
C SER A 214 5.62 8.61 -30.30
N ASN A 215 6.92 8.39 -30.05
CA ASN A 215 7.46 7.10 -29.62
C ASN A 215 7.03 6.74 -28.19
N GLU A 216 6.97 7.70 -27.27
CA GLU A 216 6.51 7.46 -25.90
C GLU A 216 5.02 7.13 -25.85
N ARG A 217 4.22 7.78 -26.72
CA ARG A 217 2.78 7.51 -26.84
C ARG A 217 2.49 6.12 -27.41
N SER A 218 3.23 5.67 -28.42
CA SER A 218 3.08 4.32 -28.98
C SER A 218 3.49 3.25 -27.97
N GLU A 219 4.58 3.50 -27.23
CA GLU A 219 5.05 2.64 -26.14
C GLU A 219 4.01 2.56 -25.01
N LEU A 220 3.48 3.70 -24.55
CA LEU A 220 2.43 3.77 -23.53
C LEU A 220 1.20 2.96 -23.95
N LYS A 221 0.76 3.10 -25.22
CA LYS A 221 -0.37 2.33 -25.76
C LYS A 221 -0.11 0.83 -25.75
N ARG A 222 1.09 0.39 -26.14
CA ARG A 222 1.50 -1.02 -26.11
C ARG A 222 1.47 -1.56 -24.68
N LEU A 223 2.21 -0.90 -23.78
CA LEU A 223 2.34 -1.31 -22.38
C LEU A 223 0.99 -1.30 -21.66
N TYR A 224 0.14 -0.31 -21.89
CA TYR A 224 -1.18 -0.25 -21.29
C TYR A 224 -2.04 -1.45 -21.69
N ASN A 225 -2.09 -1.79 -22.98
CA ASN A 225 -2.90 -2.91 -23.46
C ASN A 225 -2.37 -4.27 -22.97
N GLU A 226 -1.05 -4.43 -22.92
CA GLU A 226 -0.40 -5.68 -22.51
C GLU A 226 -0.43 -5.88 -20.99
N LEU A 227 -0.13 -4.85 -20.20
CA LEU A 227 0.09 -4.96 -18.76
C LEU A 227 -1.16 -4.72 -17.91
N THR A 228 -2.17 -3.98 -18.40
CA THR A 228 -3.39 -3.68 -17.63
C THR A 228 -4.11 -4.92 -17.09
N PRO A 229 -4.26 -6.04 -17.82
CA PRO A 229 -4.87 -7.25 -17.29
C PRO A 229 -4.14 -7.80 -16.05
N TYR A 230 -2.80 -7.83 -16.09
CA TYR A 230 -1.97 -8.28 -14.96
C TYR A 230 -2.04 -7.31 -13.78
N ILE A 231 -2.03 -6.00 -14.05
CA ILE A 231 -2.17 -4.96 -13.01
C ILE A 231 -3.54 -5.07 -12.31
N ARG A 232 -4.61 -5.34 -13.06
CA ARG A 232 -5.95 -5.59 -12.48
C ARG A 232 -5.96 -6.85 -11.62
N GLY A 233 -5.29 -7.92 -12.05
CA GLY A 233 -5.10 -9.13 -11.23
C GLY A 233 -4.35 -8.84 -9.91
N LEU A 234 -3.27 -8.08 -9.97
CA LEU A 234 -2.51 -7.66 -8.78
C LEU A 234 -3.34 -6.78 -7.85
N LEU A 235 -4.21 -5.91 -8.39
CA LEU A 235 -5.11 -5.09 -7.59
C LEU A 235 -6.11 -5.96 -6.80
N VAL A 236 -6.60 -7.05 -7.39
CA VAL A 236 -7.43 -8.02 -6.65
C VAL A 236 -6.62 -8.67 -5.53
N VAL A 237 -5.39 -9.11 -5.81
CA VAL A 237 -4.50 -9.71 -4.79
C VAL A 237 -4.23 -8.71 -3.64
N LEU A 238 -3.91 -7.45 -3.95
CA LEU A 238 -3.70 -6.40 -2.95
C LEU A 238 -4.97 -6.11 -2.13
N THR A 239 -6.15 -6.22 -2.74
CA THR A 239 -7.44 -6.06 -2.04
C THR A 239 -7.62 -7.18 -1.02
N LEU A 240 -7.48 -8.43 -1.44
CA LEU A 240 -7.60 -9.60 -0.56
C LEU A 240 -6.59 -9.51 0.58
N MET A 241 -5.36 -9.12 0.26
CA MET A 241 -4.30 -8.92 1.23
C MET A 241 -4.62 -7.83 2.26
N THR A 242 -5.20 -6.70 1.83
CA THR A 242 -5.67 -5.63 2.73
C THR A 242 -6.73 -6.16 3.70
N VAL A 243 -7.73 -6.90 3.21
CA VAL A 243 -8.77 -7.51 4.06
C VAL A 243 -8.16 -8.47 5.09
N VAL A 244 -7.19 -9.30 4.68
CA VAL A 244 -6.50 -10.19 5.61
C VAL A 244 -5.70 -9.41 6.66
N TRP A 245 -5.01 -8.34 6.28
CA TRP A 245 -4.28 -7.50 7.22
C TRP A 245 -5.19 -6.76 8.21
N GLU A 246 -6.36 -6.29 7.78
CA GLU A 246 -7.38 -5.71 8.66
C GLU A 246 -7.91 -6.75 9.66
N MET A 247 -8.21 -7.97 9.21
CA MET A 247 -8.61 -9.06 10.12
C MET A 247 -7.52 -9.41 11.14
N MET A 248 -6.25 -9.47 10.71
CA MET A 248 -5.13 -9.71 11.61
C MET A 248 -4.88 -8.55 12.58
N LEU A 249 -5.16 -7.31 12.16
CA LEU A 249 -5.07 -6.15 13.04
C LEU A 249 -6.13 -6.23 14.13
N LEU A 250 -7.38 -6.56 13.78
CA LEU A 250 -8.45 -6.80 14.75
C LEU A 250 -8.10 -7.94 15.72
N SER A 251 -7.58 -9.06 15.22
CA SER A 251 -7.10 -10.15 16.07
C SER A 251 -5.99 -9.71 17.02
N SER A 252 -5.07 -8.85 16.56
CA SER A 252 -3.98 -8.33 17.38
C SER A 252 -4.47 -7.39 18.48
N ILE A 253 -5.48 -6.58 18.18
CA ILE A 253 -6.15 -5.71 19.15
C ILE A 253 -6.82 -6.56 20.24
N ILE A 254 -7.49 -7.66 19.88
CA ILE A 254 -8.25 -8.48 20.83
C ILE A 254 -7.36 -9.34 21.73
N TYR A 255 -6.30 -9.97 21.20
CA TYR A 255 -5.64 -11.08 21.89
C TYR A 255 -4.20 -10.85 22.38
N PHE A 256 -3.50 -9.80 21.95
CA PHE A 256 -2.05 -9.66 22.19
C PHE A 256 -1.63 -8.28 22.68
N HIS A 257 -0.70 -8.19 23.63
CA HIS A 257 -0.20 -6.95 24.25
C HIS A 257 -1.27 -6.16 25.03
N ASN A 258 -0.81 -5.22 25.86
CA ASN A 258 -1.67 -4.25 26.54
C ASN A 258 -1.81 -2.97 25.70
N MET A 259 -2.83 -2.16 25.98
CA MET A 259 -3.19 -0.95 25.23
C MET A 259 -2.00 0.02 25.01
N PRO A 260 -1.15 0.37 26.00
CA PRO A 260 -0.03 1.29 25.76
C PRO A 260 0.97 0.75 24.72
N GLN A 261 1.28 -0.54 24.77
CA GLN A 261 2.21 -1.19 23.84
C GLN A 261 1.66 -1.22 22.41
N LYS A 262 0.34 -1.45 22.24
CA LYS A 262 -0.35 -1.41 20.94
C LYS A 262 -0.40 0.00 20.38
N VAL A 263 -0.75 0.99 21.20
CA VAL A 263 -0.84 2.40 20.80
C VAL A 263 0.53 2.95 20.40
N CYS A 264 1.60 2.62 21.12
CA CYS A 264 2.96 2.97 20.71
C CYS A 264 3.30 2.39 19.33
N GLY A 265 3.05 1.10 19.10
CA GLY A 265 3.30 0.47 17.80
C GLY A 265 2.51 1.12 16.66
N CYS A 266 1.23 1.44 16.89
CA CYS A 266 0.40 2.20 15.96
C CYS A 266 0.97 3.61 15.69
N GLY A 267 1.40 4.32 16.73
CA GLY A 267 1.99 5.66 16.62
C GLY A 267 3.23 5.67 15.72
N PHE A 268 4.12 4.70 15.88
CA PHE A 268 5.30 4.58 15.00
C PHE A 268 4.95 4.24 13.54
N ALA A 269 3.91 3.44 13.30
CA ALA A 269 3.46 3.14 11.94
C ALA A 269 2.88 4.39 11.25
N VAL A 270 2.05 5.16 11.96
CA VAL A 270 1.51 6.43 11.48
C VAL A 270 2.64 7.45 11.27
N LEU A 271 3.60 7.54 12.18
CA LEU A 271 4.77 8.41 12.04
C LEU A 271 5.55 8.08 10.76
N CYS A 272 5.81 6.79 10.50
CA CYS A 272 6.50 6.34 9.30
C CYS A 272 5.77 6.80 8.02
N TRP A 273 4.45 6.62 7.97
CA TRP A 273 3.62 7.06 6.85
C TRP A 273 3.59 8.59 6.69
N MET A 274 3.47 9.32 7.81
CA MET A 274 3.48 10.79 7.80
C MET A 274 4.80 11.35 7.28
N VAL A 275 5.93 10.87 7.80
CA VAL A 275 7.27 11.33 7.38
C VAL A 275 7.52 11.04 5.90
N THR A 276 7.10 9.86 5.41
CA THR A 276 7.32 9.44 4.02
C THR A 276 6.30 10.05 3.06
N TYR A 277 5.09 9.50 2.98
CA TYR A 277 4.08 9.86 1.98
C TYR A 277 3.48 11.24 2.18
N ARG A 278 3.44 11.77 3.42
CA ARG A 278 2.87 13.10 3.68
C ARG A 278 3.89 14.22 3.70
N GLY A 279 5.16 13.92 4.02
CA GLY A 279 6.27 14.85 4.06
C GLY A 279 7.24 14.66 2.89
N TRP A 280 8.23 13.78 3.05
CA TRP A 280 9.38 13.65 2.16
C TRP A 280 9.01 13.40 0.70
N TYR A 281 8.04 12.52 0.43
CA TYR A 281 7.69 12.13 -0.95
C TYR A 281 7.07 13.26 -1.77
N LYS A 282 6.57 14.32 -1.12
CA LYS A 282 6.05 15.52 -1.79
C LYS A 282 7.13 16.53 -2.16
N LEU A 283 8.34 16.40 -1.63
CA LEU A 283 9.45 17.28 -1.97
C LEU A 283 9.94 16.98 -3.40
N THR A 284 10.52 17.97 -4.08
CA THR A 284 10.96 17.86 -5.48
C THR A 284 12.37 17.30 -5.61
N ASP A 285 13.30 17.80 -4.79
CA ASP A 285 14.71 17.44 -4.82
C ASP A 285 14.98 16.32 -3.80
N LEU A 286 15.70 15.26 -4.21
CA LEU A 286 16.03 14.07 -3.41
C LEU A 286 14.88 13.09 -3.04
N SER A 287 13.64 13.39 -3.39
CA SER A 287 12.48 12.53 -3.09
C SER A 287 12.25 11.44 -4.14
N PRO A 288 11.77 10.24 -3.77
CA PRO A 288 11.23 9.25 -4.71
C PRO A 288 10.01 9.72 -5.54
N GLY A 289 9.34 10.80 -5.11
CA GLY A 289 8.08 11.28 -5.68
C GLY A 289 6.87 10.43 -5.27
N LEU A 290 5.66 10.93 -5.50
CA LEU A 290 4.43 10.22 -5.19
C LEU A 290 4.13 9.09 -6.19
N PRO A 291 3.33 8.09 -5.81
CA PRO A 291 2.82 7.09 -6.76
C PRO A 291 2.05 7.78 -7.89
N GLY A 292 2.40 7.50 -9.14
CA GLY A 292 1.78 8.14 -10.30
C GLY A 292 2.46 9.42 -10.81
N ASP A 293 3.51 9.93 -10.16
CA ASP A 293 4.31 11.01 -10.73
C ASP A 293 5.03 10.56 -12.01
N GLY A 294 4.89 11.29 -13.11
CA GLY A 294 5.35 10.85 -14.43
C GLY A 294 5.53 11.96 -15.47
N PRO A 295 5.72 11.61 -16.75
CA PRO A 295 5.95 12.59 -17.84
C PRO A 295 4.75 13.53 -18.07
N PHE A 296 3.56 13.09 -17.68
CA PHE A 296 2.31 13.81 -17.79
C PHE A 296 1.60 13.83 -16.43
N LYS A 297 0.70 14.79 -16.22
CA LYS A 297 -0.07 14.92 -14.98
C LYS A 297 -1.11 13.78 -14.88
N PHE A 298 -0.66 12.64 -14.36
CA PHE A 298 -1.45 11.44 -14.21
C PHE A 298 -2.48 11.55 -13.07
N LEU A 299 -2.12 12.22 -11.95
CA LEU A 299 -3.02 12.51 -10.84
C LEU A 299 -3.61 13.94 -10.93
N ARG A 300 -4.90 14.10 -10.59
CA ARG A 300 -5.42 15.41 -10.15
C ARG A 300 -5.11 15.52 -8.66
N LEU A 301 -4.22 16.45 -8.30
CA LEU A 301 -4.07 16.90 -6.92
C LEU A 301 -5.30 17.71 -6.52
#